data_AF-A0A9X3NCQ6-F1
#
_entry.id   AF-A0A9X3NCQ6-F1
#
_cell.length_a   1.000
_cell.length_b   1.000
_cell.length_c   1.000
_cell.angle_alpha   90.00
_cell.angle_beta   90.00
_cell.angle_gamma   90.00
#
_symmetry.space_group_name_H-M   'P 1'
#
loop_
_entity.id
_entity.type
_entity.pdbx_description
1 polymer ?
#
loop_
_entity_poly.entity_id
_entity_poly.type
_entity_poly.pdbx_seq_one_letter_code
_entity_poly.pdbx_strand_id
1 'polypeptide(L)'
;MESLQTLSLGDRRIVAAWAADCAERVLGQFEAHAPDDPRPRDAIARTRAFARGELDVADEIRRRFVGGGAAREVKVPAAVAAARAAGQAAAVA
;
A
#
# COMPACT_ATOMS: atom_id res chain seq x y z
N MET A 1 -9.41 -10.26 25.40
CA MET A 1 -10.38 -9.31 24.81
C MET A 1 -9.68 -8.63 23.65
N GLU A 2 -10.15 -8.83 22.41
CA GLU A 2 -9.73 -7.97 21.30
C GLU A 2 -10.21 -6.54 21.57
N SER A 3 -9.38 -5.55 21.28
CA SER A 3 -9.76 -4.14 21.42
C SER A 3 -10.91 -3.83 20.47
N LEU A 4 -11.90 -3.04 20.92
CA LEU A 4 -12.98 -2.51 20.06
C LEU A 4 -12.46 -1.68 18.88
N GLN A 5 -11.19 -1.28 18.92
CA GLN A 5 -10.51 -0.56 17.84
C GLN A 5 -9.89 -1.49 16.79
N THR A 6 -9.94 -2.81 16.99
CA THR A 6 -9.36 -3.79 16.06
C THR A 6 -10.42 -4.24 15.07
N LEU A 7 -10.18 -3.95 13.79
CA LEU A 7 -11.01 -4.49 12.71
C LEU A 7 -10.84 -6.01 12.63
N SER A 8 -11.93 -6.72 12.34
CA SER A 8 -11.85 -8.15 12.01
C SER A 8 -10.97 -8.35 10.77
N LEU A 9 -10.43 -9.56 10.58
CA LEU A 9 -9.65 -9.86 9.36
C LEU A 9 -10.47 -9.63 8.08
N GLY A 10 -11.77 -9.92 8.11
CA GLY A 10 -12.69 -9.66 6.99
C GLY A 10 -12.81 -8.16 6.68
N ASP A 11 -13.03 -7.34 7.70
CA ASP A 11 -13.12 -5.88 7.54
C ASP A 11 -11.80 -5.28 7.06
N ARG A 12 -10.66 -5.76 7.59
CA ARG A 12 -9.34 -5.34 7.12
C ARG A 12 -9.12 -5.64 5.65
N ARG A 13 -9.59 -6.79 5.15
CA ARG A 13 -9.50 -7.14 3.72
C ARG A 13 -10.34 -6.22 2.84
N ILE A 14 -11.54 -5.85 3.29
CA ILE A 14 -12.39 -4.87 2.58
C ILE A 14 -11.70 -3.51 2.51
N VAL A 15 -11.19 -3.01 3.64
CA VAL A 15 -10.49 -1.71 3.69
C VAL A 15 -9.19 -1.74 2.88
N ALA A 16 -8.47 -2.88 2.85
CA ALA A 16 -7.27 -3.04 2.04
C ALA A 16 -7.56 -2.94 0.54
N ALA A 17 -8.63 -3.57 0.05
CA ALA A 17 -9.06 -3.45 -1.34
C ALA A 17 -9.35 -1.98 -1.71
N TRP A 18 -10.15 -1.31 -0.86
CA TRP A 18 -10.49 0.10 -1.05
C TRP A 18 -9.24 1.00 -1.04
N ALA A 19 -8.30 0.76 -0.11
CA ALA A 19 -7.08 1.54 -0.01
C ALA A 19 -6.17 1.34 -1.25
N ALA A 20 -6.10 0.11 -1.77
CA ALA A 20 -5.38 -0.18 -3.01
C ALA A 20 -5.98 0.58 -4.20
N ASP A 21 -7.30 0.63 -4.33
CA ASP A 21 -7.99 1.37 -5.40
C ASP A 21 -7.80 2.90 -5.29
N CYS A 22 -7.71 3.42 -4.06
CA CYS A 22 -7.34 4.82 -3.82
C CYS A 22 -5.90 5.11 -4.26
N ALA A 23 -4.95 4.24 -3.92
CA ALA A 23 -3.54 4.43 -4.27
C ALA A 23 -3.28 4.24 -5.77
N GLU A 24 -3.92 3.27 -6.43
CA GLU A 24 -3.73 3.01 -7.86
C GLU A 24 -4.17 4.21 -8.72
N ARG A 25 -5.23 4.91 -8.34
CA ARG A 25 -5.72 6.11 -9.05
C ARG A 25 -4.67 7.22 -9.19
N VAL A 26 -3.73 7.31 -8.26
CA VAL A 26 -2.67 8.32 -8.25
C VAL A 26 -1.29 7.76 -8.62
N LEU A 27 -1.17 6.45 -8.82
CA LEU A 27 0.10 5.77 -9.06
C LEU A 27 0.85 6.35 -10.28
N GLY A 28 0.14 6.69 -11.35
CA GLY A 28 0.74 7.30 -12.55
C GLY A 28 1.47 8.63 -12.27
N GLN A 29 1.10 9.36 -11.22
CA GLN A 29 1.82 10.57 -10.80
C GLN A 29 3.21 10.25 -10.27
N PHE A 30 3.41 9.08 -9.65
CA PHE A 30 4.73 8.64 -9.23
C PHE A 30 5.53 8.10 -10.42
N GLU A 31 4.91 7.22 -11.21
CA GLU A 31 5.58 6.51 -12.32
C GLU A 31 6.06 7.45 -13.42
N ALA A 32 5.41 8.60 -13.61
CA ALA A 32 5.89 9.65 -14.52
C ALA A 32 7.26 10.25 -14.11
N HIS A 33 7.62 10.17 -12.83
CA HIS A 33 8.86 10.76 -12.28
C HIS A 33 9.89 9.72 -11.85
N ALA A 34 9.48 8.48 -11.62
CA ALA A 34 10.36 7.36 -11.27
C ALA A 34 9.82 6.05 -11.90
N PRO A 35 9.86 5.92 -13.24
CA PRO A 35 9.25 4.77 -13.95
C PRO A 35 9.92 3.44 -13.60
N ASP A 36 11.21 3.47 -13.25
CA ASP A 36 12.02 2.30 -12.92
C ASP A 36 11.97 1.92 -11.43
N ASP A 37 11.20 2.66 -10.60
CA ASP A 37 11.01 2.34 -9.19
C ASP A 37 9.70 1.57 -8.99
N PRO A 38 9.73 0.23 -8.86
CA PRO A 38 8.52 -0.58 -8.77
C PRO A 38 7.85 -0.49 -7.40
N ARG A 39 8.50 0.10 -6.39
CA ARG A 39 8.10 -0.02 -4.98
C ARG A 39 6.64 0.39 -4.70
N PRO A 40 6.10 1.50 -5.24
CA PRO A 40 4.69 1.85 -5.02
C PRO A 40 3.72 0.88 -5.69
N ARG A 41 4.03 0.42 -6.91
CA ARG A 41 3.20 -0.56 -7.64
C ARG A 41 3.19 -1.90 -6.90
N ASP A 42 4.34 -2.35 -6.43
CA ASP A 42 4.47 -3.59 -5.64
C ASP A 42 3.70 -3.50 -4.32
N ALA A 43 3.72 -2.33 -3.65
CA ALA A 43 2.97 -2.10 -2.42
C ALA A 43 1.45 -2.24 -2.65
N ILE A 44 0.94 -1.65 -3.73
CA ILE A 44 -0.48 -1.78 -4.13
C ILE A 44 -0.81 -3.24 -4.46
N ALA A 45 0.04 -3.93 -5.22
CA ALA A 45 -0.18 -5.32 -5.61
C ALA A 45 -0.25 -6.26 -4.39
N ARG A 46 0.64 -6.08 -3.40
CA ARG A 46 0.60 -6.83 -2.14
C ARG A 46 -0.67 -6.54 -1.35
N THR A 47 -1.04 -5.27 -1.21
CA THR A 47 -2.28 -4.86 -0.54
C THR A 47 -3.49 -5.57 -1.14
N ARG A 48 -3.53 -5.70 -2.48
CA ARG A 48 -4.58 -6.44 -3.19
C ARG A 48 -4.53 -7.94 -2.95
N ALA A 49 -3.35 -8.54 -2.89
CA ALA A 49 -3.19 -9.96 -2.58
C ALA A 49 -3.66 -10.28 -1.15
N PHE A 50 -3.34 -9.43 -0.17
CA PHE A 50 -3.89 -9.53 1.18
C PHE A 50 -5.43 -9.44 1.19
N ALA A 51 -5.99 -8.46 0.46
CA ALA A 51 -7.43 -8.29 0.34
C ALA A 51 -8.14 -9.53 -0.23
N ARG A 52 -7.52 -10.23 -1.18
CA ARG A 52 -8.01 -11.50 -1.74
C ARG A 52 -7.75 -12.73 -0.84
N GLY A 53 -7.00 -12.56 0.24
CA GLY A 53 -6.62 -13.65 1.15
C GLY A 53 -5.51 -14.55 0.63
N GLU A 54 -4.75 -14.09 -0.36
CA GLU A 54 -3.59 -14.78 -0.93
C GLU A 54 -2.31 -14.58 -0.10
N LEU A 55 -2.30 -13.53 0.74
CA LEU A 55 -1.27 -13.27 1.74
C LEU A 55 -1.89 -13.27 3.13
N ASP A 56 -1.17 -13.83 4.10
CA ASP A 56 -1.55 -13.76 5.50
C ASP A 56 -0.99 -12.50 6.19
N VAL A 57 -1.49 -12.22 7.40
CA VAL A 57 -1.05 -11.05 8.18
C VAL A 57 0.45 -11.12 8.52
N ALA A 58 1.00 -12.31 8.72
CA ALA A 58 2.41 -12.48 9.08
C ALA A 58 3.34 -12.15 7.90
N ASP A 59 2.93 -12.50 6.67
CA ASP A 59 3.60 -12.14 5.44
C ASP A 59 3.65 -10.63 5.22
N GLU A 60 2.54 -9.93 5.48
CA GLU A 60 2.47 -8.48 5.37
C GLU A 60 3.33 -7.79 6.43
N ILE A 61 3.30 -8.25 7.69
CA ILE A 61 4.18 -7.73 8.75
C ILE A 61 5.66 -7.87 8.37
N ARG A 62 6.07 -9.00 7.78
CA ARG A 62 7.45 -9.20 7.29
C ARG A 62 7.83 -8.21 6.19
N ARG A 63 6.85 -7.72 5.42
CA ARG A 63 7.03 -6.85 4.26
C ARG A 63 6.65 -5.40 4.50
N ARG A 64 6.24 -5.03 5.73
CA ARG A 64 5.79 -3.69 6.14
C ARG A 64 6.73 -2.54 5.72
N PHE A 65 8.03 -2.79 5.61
CA PHE A 65 9.01 -1.75 5.23
C PHE A 65 9.42 -1.81 3.75
N VAL A 66 8.93 -2.80 3.00
CA VAL A 66 9.18 -2.93 1.55
C VAL A 66 8.43 -1.82 0.83
N GLY A 67 9.15 -0.78 0.43
CA GLY A 67 8.64 0.34 -0.36
C GLY A 67 8.56 1.69 0.35
N GLY A 68 8.84 1.75 1.66
CA GLY A 68 8.78 3.00 2.44
C GLY A 68 9.77 4.10 2.02
N GLY A 69 10.71 3.80 1.12
CA GLY A 69 11.70 4.75 0.60
C GLY A 69 11.28 5.48 -0.69
N ALA A 70 10.27 5.01 -1.42
CA ALA A 70 9.94 5.54 -2.76
C ALA A 70 9.64 7.05 -2.75
N ALA A 71 8.93 7.54 -1.73
CA ALA A 71 8.61 8.95 -1.59
C ALA A 71 9.84 9.86 -1.39
N ARG A 72 11.01 9.31 -1.02
CA ARG A 72 12.26 10.08 -0.84
C ARG A 72 13.04 10.27 -2.14
N GLU A 73 12.79 9.43 -3.15
CA GLU A 73 13.51 9.47 -4.44
C GLU A 73 12.93 10.49 -5.43
N VAL A 74 11.73 11.00 -5.15
CA VAL A 74 11.04 12.00 -5.98
C VAL A 74 10.86 13.31 -5.21
N LYS A 75 10.91 14.43 -5.94
CA LYS A 75 10.74 15.78 -5.36
C LYS A 75 9.40 16.42 -5.72
N VAL A 76 8.73 15.92 -6.77
CA VAL A 76 7.46 16.48 -7.23
C VAL A 76 6.37 16.17 -6.20
N PRO A 77 5.64 17.16 -5.66
CA PRO A 77 4.67 16.95 -4.58
C PRO A 77 3.61 15.88 -4.89
N ALA A 78 3.11 15.82 -6.13
CA ALA A 78 2.13 14.82 -6.56
C ALA A 78 2.71 13.39 -6.54
N ALA A 79 3.96 13.22 -7.00
CA ALA A 79 4.66 11.94 -6.96
C ALA A 79 4.94 11.49 -5.51
N VAL A 80 5.37 12.41 -4.65
CA VAL A 80 5.58 12.15 -3.22
C VAL A 80 4.27 11.70 -2.55
N ALA A 81 3.15 12.38 -2.86
CA ALA A 81 1.84 12.02 -2.34
C ALA A 81 1.38 10.64 -2.84
N ALA A 82 1.60 10.32 -4.12
CA ALA A 82 1.27 9.01 -4.69
C ALA A 82 2.08 7.88 -4.04
N ALA A 83 3.39 8.05 -3.85
CA ALA A 83 4.21 7.08 -3.13
C ALA A 83 3.75 6.87 -1.68
N ARG A 84 3.37 7.95 -0.99
CA ARG A 84 2.80 7.88 0.37
C ARG A 84 1.46 7.16 0.38
N ALA A 85 0.59 7.40 -0.60
CA ALA A 85 -0.70 6.72 -0.72
C ALA A 85 -0.50 5.19 -0.86
N ALA A 86 0.44 4.75 -1.70
CA ALA A 86 0.79 3.34 -1.83
C ALA A 86 1.33 2.74 -0.51
N GLY A 87 2.18 3.48 0.21
CA GLY A 87 2.69 3.06 1.51
C GLY A 87 1.60 2.95 2.58
N GLN A 88 0.63 3.86 2.59
CA GLN A 88 -0.51 3.82 3.52
C GLN A 88 -1.47 2.67 3.18
N ALA A 89 -1.70 2.39 1.89
CA ALA A 89 -2.48 1.23 1.48
C ALA A 89 -1.86 -0.07 1.99
N ALA A 90 -0.55 -0.24 1.85
CA ALA A 90 0.16 -1.40 2.36
C ALA A 90 0.13 -1.52 3.90
N ALA A 91 -0.06 -0.43 4.64
CA ALA A 91 -0.16 -0.47 6.10
C ALA A 91 -1.52 -0.97 6.62
N VAL A 92 -2.54 -1.08 5.76
CA VAL A 92 -3.85 -1.68 6.11
C VAL A 92 -3.75 -3.21 6.18
N ALA A 93 -2.96 -3.79 5.29
CA ALA A 93 -2.67 -5.21 5.17
C ALA A 93 -1.81 -5.73 6.35
#